data_AF-N6WEB4-F1
#
_entry.id   AF-N6WEB4-F1
#
_cell.length_a   1.000
_cell.length_b   1.000
_cell.length_c   1.000
_cell.angle_alpha   90.00
_cell.angle_beta   90.00
_cell.angle_gamma   90.00
#
_symmetry.space_group_name_H-M   'P 1'
#
loop_
_entity.id
_entity.type
_entity.pdbx_description
1 polymer ?
#
loop_
_entity_poly.entity_id
_entity_poly.type
_entity_poly.pdbx_seq_one_letter_code
_entity_poly.pdbx_strand_id
1 'polypeptide(L)'
;MHDDTPKTHRHASAAEQPQHARLVNLTPHQVLLETSNNDGELKRLILPPAEEVPRLVIASGQEAPVLVRTEGEDTEEIAIPVVKGTRASRIEPPLPTPQPGVLYVTSRALAEYLPERSDLVWPEDQIRDVNGNVIGARKLGRVGNKASAS
;
A
#
# COMPACT_ATOMS: atom_id res chain seq x y z
N MET A 1 43.67 0.06 34.73
CA MET A 1 42.21 -0.02 34.79
C MET A 1 41.68 1.28 34.22
N HIS A 2 41.58 1.38 32.90
CA HIS A 2 40.87 2.44 32.19
C HIS A 2 39.99 1.71 31.19
N ASP A 3 38.70 1.69 31.51
CA ASP A 3 37.64 1.09 30.71
C ASP A 3 37.37 2.00 29.51
N ASP A 4 37.61 1.48 28.32
CA ASP A 4 37.47 2.17 27.04
C ASP A 4 36.16 1.69 26.41
N THR A 5 35.05 2.32 26.82
CA THR A 5 33.73 2.03 26.25
C THR A 5 33.52 2.88 24.99
N PRO A 6 33.26 2.29 23.80
CA PRO A 6 33.00 3.07 22.61
C PRO A 6 31.62 3.72 22.71
N LYS A 7 31.58 5.04 22.48
CA LYS A 7 30.35 5.81 22.36
C LYS A 7 29.57 5.34 21.12
N THR A 8 28.52 4.58 21.34
CA THR A 8 27.53 4.25 20.31
C THR A 8 26.91 5.54 19.79
N HIS A 9 27.30 5.98 18.60
CA HIS A 9 26.57 6.97 17.83
C HIS A 9 25.21 6.37 17.45
N ARG A 10 24.21 6.56 18.32
CA ARG A 10 22.81 6.50 17.90
C ARG A 10 22.65 7.59 16.84
N HIS A 11 22.61 7.18 15.57
CA HIS A 11 22.14 8.05 14.51
C HIS A 11 20.70 8.46 14.87
N ALA A 12 20.57 9.65 15.46
CA ALA A 12 19.30 10.33 15.55
C ALA A 12 18.79 10.47 14.13
N SER A 13 17.63 9.88 13.84
CA SER A 13 16.93 10.07 12.57
C SER A 13 16.74 11.57 12.38
N ALA A 14 17.46 12.15 11.42
CA ALA A 14 17.21 13.53 11.02
C ALA A 14 15.72 13.62 10.64
N ALA A 15 14.97 14.49 11.31
CA ALA A 15 13.59 14.74 10.95
C ALA A 15 13.59 15.21 9.49
N GLU A 16 12.96 14.42 8.60
CA GLU A 16 12.86 14.71 7.18
C GLU A 16 12.07 16.03 7.04
N GLN A 17 12.64 17.02 6.33
CA GLN A 17 11.98 18.31 6.16
C GLN A 17 10.69 18.15 5.34
N PRO A 18 9.59 18.86 5.70
CA PRO A 18 8.33 18.74 4.98
C PRO A 18 8.50 19.17 3.52
N GLN A 19 8.08 18.28 2.62
CA GLN A 19 8.09 18.53 1.18
C GLN A 19 6.68 18.91 0.70
N HIS A 20 6.60 19.84 -0.24
CA HIS A 20 5.34 20.18 -0.88
C HIS A 20 5.01 19.11 -1.92
N ALA A 21 3.82 18.52 -1.84
CA ALA A 21 3.33 17.55 -2.80
C ALA A 21 1.84 17.76 -3.12
N ARG A 22 1.49 17.54 -4.39
CA ARG A 22 0.11 17.40 -4.86
C ARG A 22 -0.26 15.91 -4.88
N LEU A 23 -1.39 15.56 -4.28
CA LEU A 23 -1.93 14.21 -4.33
C LEU A 23 -2.87 14.03 -5.52
N VAL A 24 -2.71 12.93 -6.25
CA VAL A 24 -3.59 12.49 -7.32
C VAL A 24 -4.07 11.09 -7.02
N ASN A 25 -5.38 10.89 -6.89
CA ASN A 25 -5.95 9.57 -6.66
C ASN A 25 -6.04 8.79 -7.97
N LEU A 26 -5.51 7.57 -7.99
CA LEU A 26 -5.59 6.61 -9.09
C LEU A 26 -6.41 5.36 -8.70
N THR A 27 -7.21 5.45 -7.64
CA THR A 27 -8.07 4.36 -7.16
C THR A 27 -9.52 4.59 -7.60
N PRO A 28 -10.34 3.52 -7.71
CA PRO A 28 -11.72 3.63 -8.22
C PRO A 28 -12.69 4.27 -7.22
N HIS A 29 -12.24 4.54 -5.99
CA HIS A 29 -13.07 5.06 -4.91
C HIS A 29 -12.51 6.38 -4.40
N GLN A 30 -13.38 7.19 -3.81
CA GLN A 30 -12.97 8.37 -3.08
C GLN A 30 -12.02 7.97 -1.94
N VAL A 31 -10.94 8.74 -1.76
CA VAL A 31 -10.02 8.59 -0.62
C VAL A 31 -10.21 9.76 0.31
N LEU A 32 -10.58 9.49 1.57
CA LEU A 32 -10.58 10.46 2.66
C LEU A 32 -9.31 10.29 3.48
N LEU A 33 -8.53 11.36 3.60
CA LEU A 33 -7.44 11.46 4.56
C LEU A 33 -7.88 12.35 5.72
N GLU A 34 -7.76 11.87 6.95
CA GLU A 34 -8.03 12.63 8.17
C GLU A 34 -6.79 12.65 9.06
N THR A 35 -6.17 13.83 9.20
CA THR A 35 -4.94 14.05 9.98
C THR A 35 -5.12 15.23 10.92
N SER A 36 -4.33 15.29 11.99
CA SER A 36 -4.28 16.44 12.89
C SER A 36 -3.09 17.33 12.56
N ASN A 37 -3.28 18.65 12.59
CA ASN A 37 -2.15 19.58 12.58
C ASN A 37 -1.43 19.58 13.96
N ASN A 38 -0.35 20.37 14.07
CA ASN A 38 0.45 20.46 15.30
C ASN A 38 -0.35 20.98 16.51
N ASP A 39 -1.46 21.69 16.27
CA ASP A 39 -2.35 22.23 17.30
C ASP A 39 -3.48 21.24 17.68
N GLY A 40 -3.47 20.03 17.12
CA GLY A 40 -4.47 18.99 17.35
C GLY A 40 -5.78 19.15 16.56
N GLU A 41 -5.88 20.17 15.70
CA GLU A 41 -7.05 20.41 14.85
C GLU A 41 -7.15 19.35 13.77
N LEU A 42 -8.31 18.69 13.67
CA LEU A 42 -8.59 17.71 12.61
C LEU A 42 -8.72 18.41 11.25
N LYS A 43 -7.97 17.90 10.27
CA LYS A 43 -8.02 18.28 8.87
C LYS A 43 -8.43 17.07 8.03
N ARG A 44 -9.31 17.33 7.06
CA ARG A 44 -9.81 16.34 6.12
C ARG A 44 -9.45 16.73 4.70
N LEU A 45 -8.90 15.79 3.94
CA LEU A 45 -8.66 15.92 2.52
C LEU A 45 -9.44 14.82 1.79
N ILE A 46 -10.28 15.23 0.85
CA ILE A 46 -11.04 14.33 0.00
C ILE A 46 -10.40 14.32 -1.38
N LEU A 47 -9.97 13.15 -1.84
CA LEU A 47 -9.51 12.93 -3.19
C LEU A 47 -10.62 12.21 -3.98
N PRO A 48 -11.11 12.77 -5.10
CA PRO A 48 -12.15 12.13 -5.89
C PRO A 48 -11.67 10.79 -6.48
N PRO A 49 -12.58 9.86 -6.81
CA PRO A 49 -12.21 8.64 -7.53
C PRO A 49 -11.57 8.97 -8.88
N ALA A 50 -10.67 8.11 -9.34
CA ALA A 50 -10.08 8.23 -10.66
C ALA A 50 -11.06 7.75 -11.74
N GLU A 51 -11.12 8.47 -12.86
CA GLU A 51 -11.84 8.01 -14.06
C GLU A 51 -11.11 6.82 -14.70
N GLU A 52 -9.79 6.91 -14.77
CA GLU A 52 -8.92 5.88 -15.30
C GLU A 52 -8.13 5.23 -14.15
N VAL A 53 -8.30 3.94 -13.95
CA VAL A 53 -7.82 3.21 -12.77
C VAL A 53 -6.79 2.16 -13.18
N PRO A 54 -5.48 2.44 -13.06
CA PRO A 54 -4.42 1.46 -13.29
C PRO A 54 -4.58 0.23 -12.41
N ARG A 55 -4.59 -0.96 -13.02
CA ARG A 55 -4.73 -2.24 -12.31
C ARG A 55 -3.59 -3.17 -12.64
N LEU A 56 -3.14 -3.93 -11.64
CA LEU A 56 -2.25 -5.06 -11.88
C LEU A 56 -3.01 -6.13 -12.66
N VAL A 57 -2.49 -6.47 -13.83
CA VAL A 57 -2.95 -7.61 -14.62
C VAL A 57 -2.19 -8.83 -14.17
N ILE A 58 -2.92 -9.84 -13.71
CA ILE A 58 -2.37 -11.11 -13.29
C ILE A 58 -2.37 -12.06 -14.50
N ALA A 59 -1.19 -12.58 -14.87
CA ALA A 59 -1.11 -13.61 -15.89
C ALA A 59 -1.75 -14.91 -15.38
N SER A 60 -2.53 -15.56 -16.24
CA SER A 60 -3.21 -16.81 -15.93
C SER A 60 -2.21 -17.89 -15.54
N GLY A 61 -2.52 -18.62 -14.47
CA GLY A 61 -1.79 -19.81 -14.07
C GLY A 61 -2.43 -21.09 -14.62
N GLN A 62 -1.97 -22.24 -14.12
CA GLN A 62 -2.60 -23.53 -14.39
C GLN A 62 -3.66 -23.81 -13.34
N GLU A 63 -4.88 -24.15 -13.77
CA GLU A 63 -5.97 -24.53 -12.88
C GLU A 63 -5.84 -26.00 -12.48
N ALA A 64 -5.96 -26.28 -11.18
CA ALA A 64 -5.99 -27.63 -10.66
C ALA A 64 -6.96 -27.71 -9.47
N PRO A 65 -7.75 -28.80 -9.33
CA PRO A 65 -8.61 -28.95 -8.17
C PRO A 65 -7.79 -29.19 -6.91
N VAL A 66 -8.21 -28.56 -5.82
CA VAL A 66 -7.81 -28.88 -4.45
C VAL A 66 -9.03 -29.45 -3.76
N LEU A 67 -8.87 -30.64 -3.18
CA LEU A 67 -9.92 -31.29 -2.42
C LEU A 67 -9.95 -30.73 -1.00
N VAL A 68 -11.10 -30.21 -0.59
CA VAL A 68 -11.32 -29.59 0.72
C VAL A 68 -12.36 -30.39 1.48
N ARG A 69 -12.08 -30.68 2.74
CA ARG A 69 -13.02 -31.31 3.68
C ARG A 69 -13.61 -30.25 4.57
N THR A 70 -14.94 -30.22 4.69
CA THR A 70 -15.62 -29.35 5.65
C THR A 70 -15.57 -29.96 7.04
N GLU A 71 -15.45 -29.12 8.07
CA GLU A 71 -15.60 -29.57 9.46
C GLU A 71 -17.09 -29.83 9.74
N GLY A 72 -17.45 -31.03 10.20
CA GLY A 72 -18.82 -31.47 10.45
C GLY A 72 -18.98 -33.00 10.46
N GLU A 73 -20.14 -33.50 10.87
CA GLU A 73 -20.45 -34.95 10.89
C GLU A 73 -20.51 -35.55 9.48
N ASP A 74 -20.89 -34.75 8.47
CA ASP A 74 -20.84 -35.11 7.05
C ASP A 74 -19.51 -34.65 6.43
N THR A 75 -18.55 -35.57 6.36
CA THR A 75 -17.19 -35.33 5.82
C THR A 75 -17.13 -35.43 4.30
N GLU A 76 -17.99 -34.67 3.61
CA GLU A 76 -17.96 -34.59 2.14
C GLU A 76 -16.70 -33.87 1.65
N GLU A 77 -16.14 -34.36 0.55
CA GLU A 77 -14.94 -33.82 -0.07
C GLU A 77 -15.33 -32.97 -1.29
N ILE A 78 -15.06 -31.67 -1.22
CA ILE A 78 -15.44 -30.70 -2.25
C ILE A 78 -14.19 -30.36 -3.09
N ALA A 79 -14.27 -30.53 -4.40
CA ALA A 79 -13.22 -30.11 -5.32
C ALA A 79 -13.33 -28.60 -5.63
N ILE A 80 -12.35 -27.82 -5.20
CA ILE A 80 -12.27 -26.37 -5.44
C ILE A 80 -11.18 -26.09 -6.49
N PRO A 81 -11.48 -25.39 -7.60
CA PRO A 81 -10.46 -25.02 -8.58
C PRO A 81 -9.50 -23.98 -7.98
N VAL A 82 -8.20 -24.25 -8.05
CA VAL A 82 -7.15 -23.35 -7.61
C VAL A 82 -6.20 -23.10 -8.76
N VAL A 83 -5.98 -21.81 -9.08
CA VAL A 83 -5.04 -21.40 -10.11
C VAL A 83 -3.64 -21.26 -9.50
N LYS A 84 -2.68 -22.06 -9.98
CA LYS A 84 -1.28 -22.04 -9.53
C LYS A 84 -0.40 -21.27 -10.51
N GLY A 85 0.58 -20.52 -9.98
CA GLY A 85 1.56 -19.80 -10.79
C GLY A 85 1.05 -18.46 -11.34
N THR A 86 -0.01 -17.90 -10.76
CA THR A 86 -0.43 -16.53 -11.06
C THR A 86 0.67 -15.56 -10.66
N ARG A 87 0.97 -14.60 -11.54
CA ARG A 87 1.95 -13.55 -11.26
C ARG A 87 1.46 -12.23 -11.84
N ALA A 88 1.67 -11.14 -11.11
CA ALA A 88 1.52 -9.80 -11.67
C ALA A 88 2.44 -9.66 -12.89
N SER A 89 1.86 -9.21 -14.01
CA SER A 89 2.51 -9.25 -15.32
C SER A 89 2.70 -7.86 -15.92
N ARG A 90 1.68 -7.00 -15.81
CA ARG A 90 1.70 -5.62 -16.28
C ARG A 90 0.70 -4.79 -15.50
N ILE A 91 0.70 -3.49 -15.76
CA ILE A 91 -0.31 -2.56 -15.27
C ILE A 91 -1.11 -2.06 -16.47
N GLU A 92 -2.43 -2.11 -16.38
CA GLU A 92 -3.36 -1.65 -17.42
C GLU A 92 -4.55 -0.91 -16.77
N PRO A 93 -4.90 0.30 -17.24
CA PRO A 93 -4.10 1.17 -18.10
C PRO A 93 -2.75 1.56 -17.46
N PRO A 94 -1.76 2.03 -18.23
CA PRO A 94 -0.44 2.39 -17.69
C PRO A 94 -0.56 3.52 -16.66
N LEU A 95 0.37 3.54 -15.71
CA LEU A 95 0.48 4.64 -14.75
C LEU A 95 0.91 5.93 -15.45
N PRO A 96 0.47 7.09 -14.96
CA PRO A 96 1.09 8.36 -15.30
C PRO A 96 2.61 8.35 -15.00
N THR A 97 3.37 9.01 -15.87
CA THR A 97 4.80 9.25 -15.68
C THR A 97 5.03 10.06 -14.39
N PRO A 98 6.09 9.77 -13.61
CA PRO A 98 6.44 10.58 -12.44
C PRO A 98 6.54 12.07 -12.76
N GLN A 99 6.02 12.91 -11.85
CA GLN A 99 6.10 14.36 -11.95
C GLN A 99 6.69 14.93 -10.65
N PRO A 100 7.62 15.91 -10.72
CA PRO A 100 8.13 16.59 -9.53
C PRO A 100 7.01 17.14 -8.65
N GLY A 101 7.04 16.83 -7.35
CA GLY A 101 6.04 17.29 -6.40
C GLY A 101 4.64 16.67 -6.57
N VAL A 102 4.51 15.54 -7.29
CA VAL A 102 3.25 14.79 -7.38
C VAL A 102 3.41 13.43 -6.71
N LEU A 103 2.43 13.05 -5.89
CA LEU A 103 2.30 11.71 -5.34
C LEU A 103 0.99 11.09 -5.87
N TYR A 104 1.09 9.87 -6.37
CA TYR A 104 -0.05 9.12 -6.89
C TYR A 104 -0.54 8.12 -5.85
N VAL A 105 -1.80 8.27 -5.42
CA VAL A 105 -2.45 7.35 -4.48
C VAL A 105 -2.95 6.14 -5.26
N THR A 106 -2.44 4.96 -4.91
CA THR A 106 -2.71 3.67 -5.55
C THR A 106 -3.07 2.61 -4.49
N SER A 107 -3.27 1.35 -4.91
CA SER A 107 -3.28 0.23 -3.97
C SER A 107 -1.85 -0.13 -3.56
N ARG A 108 -1.70 -0.64 -2.33
CA ARG A 108 -0.40 -1.11 -1.83
C ARG A 108 0.26 -2.14 -2.76
N ALA A 109 -0.51 -3.11 -3.25
CA ALA A 109 0.00 -4.13 -4.17
C ALA A 109 0.59 -3.53 -5.46
N LEU A 110 -0.03 -2.49 -6.02
CA LEU A 110 0.47 -1.82 -7.22
C LEU A 110 1.75 -1.02 -6.93
N ALA A 111 1.80 -0.31 -5.80
CA ALA A 111 3.02 0.38 -5.37
C ALA A 111 4.18 -0.61 -5.12
N GLU A 112 3.91 -1.74 -4.47
CA GLU A 112 4.90 -2.80 -4.22
C GLU A 112 5.36 -3.51 -5.49
N TYR A 113 4.54 -3.54 -6.55
CA TYR A 113 4.93 -4.08 -7.86
C TYR A 113 5.96 -3.21 -8.58
N LEU A 114 6.03 -1.92 -8.26
CA LEU A 114 6.99 -0.95 -8.81
C LEU A 114 7.83 -0.31 -7.70
N PRO A 115 8.71 -1.08 -7.03
CA PRO A 115 9.46 -0.59 -5.87
C PRO A 115 10.40 0.59 -6.17
N GLU A 116 10.75 0.81 -7.44
CA GLU A 116 11.54 1.95 -7.91
C GLU A 116 10.76 3.27 -7.98
N ARG A 117 9.43 3.22 -7.95
CA ARG A 117 8.56 4.40 -8.04
C ARG A 117 8.29 5.00 -6.66
N SER A 118 9.16 5.92 -6.25
CA SER A 118 9.04 6.62 -4.95
C SER A 118 7.87 7.60 -4.85
N ASP A 119 7.19 7.88 -5.96
CA ASP A 119 6.03 8.76 -6.06
C ASP A 119 4.69 8.03 -5.87
N LEU A 120 4.70 6.70 -5.70
CA LEU A 120 3.50 5.91 -5.41
C LEU A 120 3.29 5.78 -3.92
N VAL A 121 2.07 6.09 -3.48
CA VAL A 121 1.64 6.00 -2.08
C VAL A 121 0.31 5.27 -1.97
N TRP A 122 -0.04 4.80 -0.78
CA TRP A 122 -1.34 4.18 -0.50
C TRP A 122 -1.91 4.66 0.83
N PRO A 123 -3.24 4.66 1.02
CA PRO A 123 -3.85 4.94 2.31
C PRO A 123 -3.41 3.91 3.37
N GLU A 124 -2.88 4.39 4.49
CA GLU A 124 -2.34 3.60 5.59
C GLU A 124 -2.96 4.07 6.91
N ASP A 125 -3.02 3.20 7.92
CA ASP A 125 -3.74 3.50 9.17
C ASP A 125 -5.22 3.83 8.89
N GLN A 126 -5.94 2.78 8.45
CA GLN A 126 -7.32 2.88 8.01
C GLN A 126 -8.27 3.24 9.14
N ILE A 127 -9.15 4.19 8.87
CA ILE A 127 -10.26 4.58 9.74
C ILE A 127 -11.45 3.73 9.34
N ARG A 128 -12.08 3.06 10.31
CA ARG A 128 -13.23 2.20 10.09
C ARG A 128 -14.46 2.70 10.84
N ASP A 129 -15.63 2.52 10.24
CA ASP A 129 -16.90 2.74 10.93
C ASP A 129 -17.24 1.58 11.88
N VAL A 130 -18.38 1.67 12.56
CA VAL A 130 -18.86 0.66 13.52
C VAL A 130 -19.15 -0.71 12.86
N ASN A 131 -19.35 -0.73 11.54
CA ASN A 131 -19.60 -1.95 10.76
C ASN A 131 -18.29 -2.52 10.19
N GLY A 132 -17.15 -1.89 10.47
CA GLY A 132 -15.84 -2.29 9.96
C GLY A 132 -15.53 -1.79 8.54
N ASN A 133 -16.39 -0.98 7.92
CA ASN A 133 -16.12 -0.41 6.59
C ASN A 133 -15.01 0.62 6.68
N VAL A 134 -14.09 0.62 5.72
CA VAL A 134 -13.05 1.65 5.63
C VAL A 134 -13.69 2.95 5.13
N ILE A 135 -13.65 3.98 5.96
CA ILE A 135 -14.22 5.32 5.66
C ILE A 135 -13.14 6.38 5.43
N GLY A 136 -11.86 6.05 5.65
CA GLY A 136 -10.74 6.95 5.41
C GLY A 136 -9.42 6.35 5.89
N ALA A 137 -8.38 7.17 5.94
CA ALA A 137 -7.06 6.81 6.45
C ALA A 137 -6.41 8.00 7.14
N ARG A 138 -5.50 7.74 8.08
CA ARG A 138 -4.80 8.80 8.83
C ARG A 138 -3.48 9.21 8.20
N LYS A 139 -2.86 8.32 7.43
CA LYS A 139 -1.57 8.58 6.79
C LYS A 139 -1.48 7.88 5.44
N LEU A 140 -0.34 8.10 4.79
CA LEU A 140 0.02 7.43 3.55
C LEU A 140 1.24 6.54 3.80
N GLY A 141 1.21 5.34 3.24
CA GLY A 141 2.37 4.47 3.14
C GLY A 141 3.09 4.69 1.81
N ARG A 142 4.40 4.39 1.77
CA ARG A 142 5.21 4.28 0.55
C ARG A 142 6.14 3.07 0.67
N VAL A 143 6.57 2.55 -0.47
CA VAL A 143 7.63 1.52 -0.46
C VAL A 143 8.89 2.15 0.13
N GLY A 144 9.52 1.49 1.10
CA GLY A 144 10.79 1.93 1.66
C GLY A 144 11.92 1.77 0.64
N ASN A 145 12.91 2.66 0.66
CA ASN A 145 14.14 2.42 -0.09
C ASN A 145 14.72 1.09 0.40
N LYS A 146 14.98 0.16 -0.53
CA LYS A 146 15.75 -1.05 -0.19
C LYS A 146 17.06 -0.56 0.42
N ALA A 147 17.30 -0.84 1.69
CA ALA A 147 18.60 -0.58 2.28
C ALA A 147 19.62 -1.23 1.36
N SER A 148 20.56 -0.44 0.83
CA SER A 148 21.71 -0.98 0.12
C SER A 148 22.35 -1.99 1.06
N ALA A 149 22.26 -3.27 0.71
CA ALA A 149 23.06 -4.30 1.35
C ALA A 149 24.51 -3.86 1.15
N SER A 150 25.13 -3.42 2.25
CA SER A 150 26.55 -3.10 2.33
C SER A 150 27.34 -4.39 2.46
#